data_AF-A0A7S1MQC0-F1
#
_entry.id   AF-A0A7S1MQC0-F1
#
_cell.length_a   1.000
_cell.length_b   1.000
_cell.length_c   1.000
_cell.angle_alpha   90.00
_cell.angle_beta   90.00
_cell.angle_gamma   90.00
#
_symmetry.space_group_name_H-M   'P 1'
#
loop_
_entity.id
_entity.type
_entity.pdbx_description
1 polymer ?
#
loop_
_entity_poly.entity_id
_entity_poly.type
_entity_poly.pdbx_seq_one_letter_code
_entity_poly.pdbx_strand_id
1 'polypeptide(L)'
;TFIGDGGSHIMHAHDCWWIVRDDKAFYVTATPIPWPRSGTASDDWLLRPFPMIRGTPLVKVSLDASTRLLAELRLAYADPSFQQEYQEIRASSGNHVAYTVSVQARILTRYGFEGSVAGVLEMRRHTCFWCPDDAACRKLLRDIHSLLEYG
;
A
#
# COMPACT_ATOMS: atom_id res chain seq x y z
N THR A 1 -9.98 -15.02 5.28
CA THR A 1 -9.43 -15.88 4.23
C THR A 1 -10.55 -16.70 3.65
N PHE A 2 -10.98 -16.40 2.41
CA PHE A 2 -11.83 -17.32 1.66
C PHE A 2 -10.91 -18.15 0.78
N ILE A 3 -10.98 -19.47 0.92
CA ILE A 3 -10.30 -20.44 0.05
C ILE A 3 -11.38 -20.94 -0.90
N GLY A 4 -11.41 -20.40 -2.11
CA GLY A 4 -12.16 -20.99 -3.20
C GLY A 4 -11.40 -22.20 -3.75
N ASP A 5 -12.13 -23.22 -4.21
CA ASP A 5 -11.67 -24.58 -4.52
C ASP A 5 -10.73 -24.71 -5.76
N GLY A 6 -9.84 -23.74 -6.00
CA GLY A 6 -9.03 -23.66 -7.22
C GLY A 6 -7.72 -22.89 -7.09
N GLY A 7 -7.02 -23.01 -5.95
CA GLY A 7 -5.67 -22.45 -5.76
C GLY A 7 -5.61 -20.92 -5.76
N SER A 8 -6.76 -20.25 -5.61
CA SER A 8 -6.86 -18.79 -5.57
C SER A 8 -7.09 -18.33 -4.13
N HIS A 9 -6.25 -17.40 -3.66
CA HIS A 9 -6.36 -16.82 -2.33
C HIS A 9 -6.65 -15.32 -2.41
N ILE A 10 -7.65 -14.87 -1.67
CA ILE A 10 -7.90 -13.43 -1.47
C ILE A 10 -7.07 -12.97 -0.28
N MET A 11 -6.16 -12.02 -0.52
CA MET A 11 -5.37 -11.37 0.51
C MET A 11 -5.89 -9.95 0.73
N HIS A 12 -6.09 -9.62 2.01
CA HIS A 12 -6.46 -8.29 2.44
C HIS A 12 -5.36 -7.73 3.34
N ALA A 13 -4.79 -6.59 2.96
CA ALA A 13 -3.79 -5.89 3.76
C ALA A 13 -3.97 -4.38 3.60
N HIS A 14 -4.19 -3.67 4.70
CA HIS A 14 -4.22 -2.19 4.76
C HIS A 14 -5.10 -1.54 3.66
N ASP A 15 -6.35 -1.98 3.55
CA ASP A 15 -7.37 -1.54 2.58
C ASP A 15 -7.11 -1.90 1.11
N CYS A 16 -6.14 -2.80 0.86
CA CYS A 16 -5.87 -3.33 -0.46
C CYS A 16 -6.33 -4.78 -0.56
N TRP A 17 -7.03 -5.11 -1.65
CA TRP A 17 -7.49 -6.45 -1.97
C TRP A 17 -6.69 -7.03 -3.13
N TRP A 18 -6.14 -8.21 -2.91
CA TRP A 18 -5.37 -8.95 -3.90
C TRP A 18 -5.98 -10.33 -4.10
N ILE A 19 -6.07 -10.78 -5.34
CA ILE A 19 -6.33 -12.18 -5.66
C ILE A 19 -5.00 -12.77 -6.09
N VAL A 20 -4.50 -13.78 -5.39
CA VAL A 20 -3.32 -14.54 -5.78
C VAL A 20 -3.79 -15.84 -6.42
N ARG A 21 -3.36 -16.13 -7.65
CA ARG A 21 -3.61 -17.40 -8.34
C ARG A 21 -2.37 -17.83 -9.10
N ASP A 22 -1.91 -19.06 -8.90
CA ASP A 22 -0.78 -19.66 -9.63
C ASP A 22 0.46 -18.74 -9.69
N ASP A 23 0.92 -18.27 -8.52
CA ASP A 23 2.05 -17.33 -8.34
C ASP A 23 1.87 -15.93 -8.98
N LYS A 24 0.64 -15.55 -9.33
CA LYS A 24 0.32 -14.23 -9.88
C LYS A 24 -0.66 -13.53 -8.94
N ALA A 25 -0.27 -12.36 -8.42
CA ALA A 25 -1.20 -11.50 -7.67
C ALA A 25 -1.85 -10.46 -8.58
N PHE A 26 -3.16 -10.32 -8.45
CA PHE A 26 -4.00 -9.39 -9.19
C PHE A 26 -4.60 -8.38 -8.21
N TYR A 27 -4.46 -7.09 -8.52
CA TYR A 27 -5.03 -6.02 -7.72
C TYR A 27 -6.53 -5.85 -8.03
N VAL A 28 -7.40 -5.83 -7.00
CA VAL A 28 -8.87 -5.84 -7.15
C VAL A 28 -9.50 -4.47 -6.83
N THR A 29 -8.76 -3.38 -7.05
CA THR A 29 -9.22 -1.97 -6.93
C THR A 29 -9.24 -1.37 -5.51
N ALA A 30 -9.22 -0.02 -5.46
CA ALA A 30 -9.24 0.83 -4.26
C ALA A 30 -10.66 1.35 -3.90
N THR A 31 -11.67 0.99 -4.69
CA THR A 31 -13.06 1.37 -4.42
C THR A 31 -13.73 0.30 -3.54
N PRO A 32 -14.60 0.67 -2.59
CA PRO A 32 -15.38 -0.32 -1.87
C PRO A 32 -16.21 -1.12 -2.88
N ILE A 33 -15.84 -2.38 -3.06
CA ILE A 33 -16.69 -3.34 -3.78
C ILE A 33 -18.01 -3.39 -3.00
N PRO A 34 -19.17 -3.11 -3.62
CA PRO A 34 -20.43 -3.35 -2.96
C PRO A 34 -20.58 -4.86 -2.83
N TRP A 35 -20.10 -5.41 -1.71
CA TRP A 35 -20.37 -6.80 -1.37
C TRP A 35 -21.89 -6.97 -1.26
N PRO A 36 -22.50 -7.92 -1.98
CA PRO A 36 -23.90 -8.24 -1.73
C PRO A 36 -24.00 -8.72 -0.28
N ARG A 37 -24.75 -7.99 0.55
CA ARG A 37 -24.95 -8.29 1.99
C ARG A 37 -25.71 -9.59 2.26
N SER A 38 -26.07 -10.33 1.22
CA SER A 38 -26.81 -11.58 1.29
C SER A 38 -26.50 -12.40 0.05
N GLY A 39 -26.20 -13.68 0.26
CA GLY A 39 -25.67 -14.59 -0.74
C GLY A 39 -26.52 -14.71 -2.00
N THR A 40 -26.03 -14.12 -3.08
CA THR A 40 -25.90 -14.69 -4.42
C THR A 40 -24.99 -13.73 -5.18
N ALA A 41 -23.70 -13.69 -4.82
CA ALA A 41 -22.71 -13.20 -5.76
C ALA A 41 -22.67 -14.27 -6.85
N SER A 42 -23.20 -13.98 -8.04
CA SER A 42 -22.92 -14.84 -9.17
C SER A 42 -21.41 -14.98 -9.27
N ASP A 43 -20.91 -16.22 -9.24
CA ASP A 43 -19.49 -16.58 -9.43
C ASP A 43 -18.92 -16.13 -10.79
N ASP A 44 -19.70 -15.34 -11.54
CA ASP A 44 -19.47 -14.83 -12.88
C ASP A 44 -18.28 -13.85 -12.96
N TRP A 45 -17.89 -13.23 -11.85
CA TRP A 45 -16.70 -12.35 -11.82
C TRP A 45 -15.37 -13.13 -11.71
N LEU A 46 -15.39 -14.35 -11.16
CA LEU A 46 -14.23 -15.26 -11.14
C LEU A 46 -13.99 -15.90 -12.52
N LEU A 47 -15.02 -15.93 -13.37
CA LEU A 47 -14.99 -16.51 -14.72
C LEU A 47 -14.58 -15.51 -15.80
N ARG A 48 -14.56 -14.21 -15.49
CA ARG A 48 -14.00 -13.22 -16.41
C ARG A 48 -12.49 -13.42 -16.43
N PRO A 49 -11.87 -13.73 -17.59
CA PRO A 49 -10.42 -13.71 -17.67
C PRO A 49 -10.00 -12.28 -17.34
N PHE A 50 -9.35 -12.12 -16.18
CA PHE A 50 -8.64 -10.87 -15.89
C PHE A 50 -7.76 -10.60 -17.10
N PRO A 51 -7.79 -9.39 -17.68
CA PRO A 51 -6.92 -9.06 -18.81
C PRO A 51 -5.48 -9.27 -18.33
N MET A 52 -4.91 -10.42 -18.68
CA MET A 52 -3.49 -10.68 -18.52
C MET A 52 -2.78 -9.77 -19.51
N ILE A 53 -2.46 -8.56 -19.07
CA ILE A 53 -1.57 -7.69 -19.83
C ILE A 53 -0.17 -8.31 -19.69
N ARG A 54 0.17 -9.21 -20.62
CA ARG A 54 1.50 -9.84 -20.67
C ARG A 54 2.56 -8.74 -20.74
N GLY A 55 3.56 -8.82 -19.87
CA GLY A 55 4.72 -7.94 -19.88
C GLY A 55 4.62 -6.68 -19.01
N THR A 56 3.49 -6.43 -18.34
CA THR A 56 3.45 -5.33 -17.34
C THR A 56 3.90 -5.88 -15.99
N PRO A 57 4.94 -5.30 -15.35
CA PRO A 57 5.33 -5.70 -14.02
C PRO A 57 4.17 -5.44 -13.05
N LEU A 58 3.75 -6.48 -12.33
CA LEU A 58 2.67 -6.40 -11.31
C LEU A 58 2.99 -5.34 -10.24
N VAL A 59 4.28 -5.13 -10.01
CA VAL A 59 4.82 -4.19 -9.05
C VAL A 59 5.84 -3.28 -9.71
N LYS A 60 5.69 -1.98 -9.49
CA LYS A 60 6.58 -0.93 -10.00
C LYS A 60 7.98 -0.98 -9.37
N VAL A 61 8.09 -1.54 -8.17
CA VAL A 61 9.33 -1.64 -7.39
C VAL A 61 9.55 -3.07 -6.92
N SER A 62 10.82 -3.49 -6.88
CA SER A 62 11.23 -4.77 -6.30
C SER A 62 11.06 -4.78 -4.77
N LEU A 63 11.16 -5.96 -4.15
CA LEU A 63 11.14 -6.09 -2.69
C LEU A 63 12.26 -5.27 -2.03
N ASP A 64 13.48 -5.34 -2.56
CA ASP A 64 14.62 -4.58 -2.03
C ASP A 64 14.43 -3.06 -2.16
N ALA A 65 13.93 -2.60 -3.33
CA ALA A 65 13.60 -1.19 -3.52
C ALA A 65 12.46 -0.73 -2.59
N SER A 66 11.46 -1.58 -2.36
CA SER A 66 10.36 -1.31 -1.43
C SER A 66 10.87 -1.18 0.01
N THR A 67 11.75 -2.08 0.42
CA THR A 67 12.35 -2.07 1.76
C THR A 67 13.18 -0.80 1.98
N ARG A 68 14.02 -0.43 1.00
CA ARG A 68 14.82 0.80 1.06
C ARG A 68 13.95 2.06 1.09
N LEU A 69 12.93 2.13 0.24
CA LEU A 69 11.96 3.23 0.24
C LEU A 69 11.30 3.39 1.62
N LEU A 70 10.78 2.31 2.19
CA LEU A 70 10.13 2.33 3.50
C LEU A 70 11.12 2.68 4.62
N ALA A 71 12.37 2.22 4.54
CA ALA A 71 13.40 2.58 5.50
C ALA A 71 13.73 4.08 5.45
N GLU A 72 13.86 4.67 4.27
CA GLU A 72 14.07 6.11 4.10
C GLU A 72 12.89 6.93 4.63
N LEU A 73 11.66 6.51 4.35
CA LEU A 73 10.46 7.16 4.91
C LEU A 73 10.45 7.09 6.43
N ARG A 74 10.75 5.92 7.01
CA ARG A 74 10.84 5.77 8.47
C ARG A 74 11.89 6.71 9.05
N LEU A 75 13.06 6.81 8.45
CA LEU A 75 14.12 7.72 8.92
C LEU A 75 13.71 9.18 8.84
N ALA A 76 13.08 9.58 7.73
CA ALA A 76 12.59 10.95 7.56
C ALA A 76 11.52 11.30 8.60
N TYR A 77 10.62 10.37 8.92
CA TYR A 77 9.61 10.57 9.95
C TYR A 77 10.13 10.40 11.37
N ALA A 78 11.24 9.68 11.59
CA ALA A 78 11.86 9.58 12.90
C ALA A 78 12.71 10.81 13.25
N ASP A 79 12.89 11.74 12.31
CA ASP A 79 13.64 12.97 12.54
C ASP A 79 12.95 13.83 13.62
N PRO A 80 13.68 14.25 14.68
CA PRO A 80 13.09 15.02 15.78
C PRO A 80 12.49 16.36 15.35
N SER A 81 13.10 17.03 14.35
CA SER A 81 12.61 18.32 13.86
C SER A 81 11.31 18.14 13.08
N PHE A 82 11.23 17.08 12.26
CA PHE A 82 9.98 16.69 11.61
C PHE A 82 8.88 16.37 12.62
N GLN A 83 9.18 15.55 13.64
CA GLN A 83 8.18 15.14 14.63
C GLN A 83 7.64 16.33 15.41
N GLN A 84 8.52 17.24 15.85
CA GLN A 84 8.09 18.45 16.52
C GLN A 84 7.11 19.27 15.66
N GLU A 85 7.50 19.59 14.42
CA GLU A 85 6.66 20.38 13.52
C GLU A 85 5.36 19.65 13.15
N TYR A 86 5.43 18.34 12.93
CA TYR A 86 4.25 17.51 12.65
C TYR A 86 3.24 17.57 13.80
N GLN A 87 3.68 17.46 15.06
CA GLN A 87 2.80 17.55 16.22
C GLN A 87 2.20 18.94 16.38
N GLU A 88 2.97 20.00 16.13
CA GLU A 88 2.46 21.38 16.16
C GLU A 88 1.37 21.62 15.10
N ILE A 89 1.58 21.13 13.88
CA ILE A 89 0.58 21.20 12.80
C ILE A 89 -0.66 20.37 13.14
N ARG A 90 -0.47 19.17 13.71
CA ARG A 90 -1.58 18.28 14.07
C ARG A 90 -2.42 18.86 15.21
N ALA A 91 -1.79 19.45 16.24
CA ALA A 91 -2.45 20.08 17.36
C ALA A 91 -3.22 21.35 16.96
N SER A 92 -2.71 22.10 15.98
CA SER A 92 -3.36 23.31 15.46
C SER A 92 -4.49 23.05 14.45
N SER A 93 -4.87 21.77 14.23
CA SER A 93 -5.79 21.36 13.15
C SER A 93 -5.32 21.78 11.75
N GLY A 94 -4.01 22.01 11.59
CA GLY A 94 -3.39 22.26 10.30
C GLY A 94 -3.43 21.03 9.39
N ASN A 95 -3.10 21.24 8.11
CA ASN A 95 -3.09 20.18 7.11
C ASN A 95 -1.84 19.30 7.23
N HIS A 96 -1.76 18.52 8.31
CA HIS A 96 -0.69 17.57 8.60
C HIS A 96 -0.51 16.52 7.48
N VAL A 97 -1.58 16.20 6.75
CA VAL A 97 -1.52 15.33 5.56
C VAL A 97 -0.66 15.98 4.47
N ALA A 98 -0.91 17.24 4.10
CA ALA A 98 -0.10 17.95 3.11
C ALA A 98 1.38 18.05 3.54
N TYR A 99 1.63 18.27 4.84
CA TYR A 99 2.98 18.29 5.38
C TYR A 99 3.70 16.92 5.20
N THR A 100 3.05 15.80 5.57
CA THR A 100 3.62 14.45 5.34
C THR A 100 3.87 14.17 3.87
N VAL A 101 2.95 14.55 2.98
CA VAL A 101 3.09 14.37 1.53
C VAL A 101 4.29 15.17 1.00
N SER A 102 4.57 16.35 1.54
CA SER A 102 5.74 17.15 1.13
C SER A 102 7.08 16.44 1.41
N VAL A 103 7.17 15.72 2.53
CA VAL A 103 8.33 14.89 2.87
C VAL A 103 8.39 13.65 1.97
N GLN A 104 7.25 12.98 1.78
CA GLN A 104 7.15 11.82 0.89
C GLN A 104 7.56 12.16 -0.54
N ALA A 105 7.17 13.32 -1.06
CA ALA A 105 7.44 13.71 -2.44
C ALA A 105 8.94 13.67 -2.80
N ARG A 106 9.80 14.06 -1.87
CA ARG A 106 11.27 14.03 -2.06
C ARG A 106 11.83 12.61 -2.14
N ILE A 107 11.20 11.68 -1.45
CA ILE A 107 11.63 10.28 -1.40
C ILE A 107 11.01 9.51 -2.58
N LEU A 108 9.70 9.61 -2.76
CA LEU A 108 8.90 8.90 -3.76
C LEU A 108 9.42 9.07 -5.19
N THR A 109 9.80 10.30 -5.57
CA THR A 109 10.30 10.60 -6.92
C THR A 109 11.58 9.84 -7.26
N ARG A 110 12.43 9.52 -6.29
CA ARG A 110 13.64 8.69 -6.49
C ARG A 110 13.34 7.23 -6.80
N TYR A 111 12.15 6.77 -6.45
CA TYR A 111 11.67 5.41 -6.69
C TYR A 111 10.66 5.35 -7.84
N GLY A 112 10.55 6.42 -8.63
CA GLY A 112 9.66 6.51 -9.80
C GLY A 112 8.19 6.77 -9.47
N PHE A 113 7.84 7.03 -8.21
CA PHE A 113 6.49 7.43 -7.81
C PHE A 113 6.29 8.94 -7.97
N GLU A 114 5.06 9.35 -8.19
CA GLU A 114 4.71 10.77 -8.20
C GLU A 114 4.83 11.37 -6.79
N GLY A 115 5.29 12.62 -6.70
CA GLY A 115 5.37 13.36 -5.44
C GLY A 115 4.04 13.95 -4.99
N SER A 116 2.96 13.19 -5.12
CA SER A 116 1.59 13.64 -4.84
C SER A 116 0.83 12.61 -4.00
N VAL A 117 -0.37 12.96 -3.52
CA VAL A 117 -1.25 12.02 -2.80
C VAL A 117 -1.53 10.77 -3.64
N ALA A 118 -1.71 10.93 -4.95
CA ALA A 118 -1.90 9.80 -5.86
C ALA A 118 -0.67 8.89 -5.89
N GLY A 119 0.53 9.47 -5.94
CA GLY A 119 1.79 8.71 -5.87
C GLY A 119 2.02 8.02 -4.53
N VAL A 120 1.56 8.60 -3.40
CA VAL A 120 1.57 7.93 -2.09
C VAL A 120 0.67 6.70 -2.09
N LEU A 121 -0.54 6.81 -2.65
CA LEU A 121 -1.46 5.67 -2.79
C LEU A 121 -0.90 4.60 -3.73
N GLU A 122 -0.28 5.01 -4.83
CA GLU A 122 0.43 4.11 -5.75
C GLU A 122 1.55 3.37 -5.00
N MET A 123 2.44 4.10 -4.31
CA MET A 123 3.52 3.51 -3.51
C MET A 123 3.01 2.52 -2.46
N ARG A 124 1.92 2.85 -1.75
CA ARG A 124 1.31 1.94 -0.77
C ARG A 124 0.89 0.62 -1.42
N ARG A 125 0.26 0.65 -2.60
CA ARG A 125 -0.14 -0.59 -3.31
C ARG A 125 1.08 -1.45 -3.63
N HIS A 126 2.15 -0.85 -4.13
CA HIS A 126 3.34 -1.61 -4.54
C HIS A 126 4.17 -2.12 -3.37
N THR A 127 4.27 -1.36 -2.28
CA THR A 127 5.00 -1.78 -1.08
C THR A 127 4.19 -2.79 -0.25
N CYS A 128 2.87 -2.63 -0.13
CA CYS A 128 2.00 -3.56 0.59
C CYS A 128 1.93 -4.95 -0.05
N PHE A 129 2.15 -5.05 -1.37
CA PHE A 129 2.24 -6.33 -2.07
C PHE A 129 3.24 -7.29 -1.41
N TRP A 130 4.37 -6.76 -0.93
CA TRP A 130 5.46 -7.55 -0.35
C TRP A 130 5.27 -7.91 1.13
N CYS A 131 4.31 -7.30 1.82
CA CYS A 131 4.11 -7.46 3.27
C CYS A 131 3.81 -8.88 3.77
N PRO A 132 3.05 -9.72 3.04
CA PRO A 132 2.81 -11.08 3.49
C PRO A 132 4.08 -11.92 3.52
N ASP A 133 4.97 -11.69 2.57
CA ASP A 133 6.16 -12.50 2.34
C ASP A 133 7.42 -11.93 3.02
N ASP A 134 7.42 -10.63 3.35
CA ASP A 134 8.58 -9.96 3.95
C ASP A 134 8.27 -9.28 5.29
N ALA A 135 8.90 -9.77 6.35
CA ALA A 135 8.73 -9.26 7.71
C ALA A 135 9.33 -7.85 7.89
N ALA A 136 10.36 -7.49 7.12
CA ALA A 136 10.99 -6.17 7.20
C ALA A 136 10.08 -5.08 6.66
N CYS A 137 9.51 -5.25 5.46
CA CYS A 137 8.48 -4.39 4.87
C CYS A 137 7.30 -4.21 5.84
N ARG A 138 6.79 -5.32 6.38
CA ARG A 138 5.68 -5.29 7.34
C ARG A 138 6.03 -4.54 8.63
N LYS A 139 7.26 -4.68 9.13
CA LYS A 139 7.73 -3.92 10.29
C LYS A 139 7.85 -2.43 9.97
N LEU A 140 8.47 -2.07 8.84
CA LEU A 140 8.69 -0.67 8.45
C LEU A 140 7.37 0.08 8.24
N LEU A 141 6.36 -0.54 7.63
CA LEU A 141 5.04 0.07 7.48
C LEU A 141 4.38 0.33 8.84
N ARG A 142 4.49 -0.63 9.78
CA ARG A 142 4.00 -0.44 11.15
C ARG A 142 4.73 0.69 11.86
N ASP A 143 6.06 0.73 11.76
CA ASP A 143 6.88 1.79 12.36
C ASP A 143 6.50 3.17 11.80
N ILE A 144 6.33 3.30 10.48
CA ILE A 144 5.87 4.54 9.82
C ILE A 144 4.49 4.95 10.33
N HIS A 145 3.56 4.00 10.41
CA HIS A 145 2.21 4.27 10.90
C HIS A 145 2.24 4.75 12.35
N SER A 146 3.01 4.09 13.22
CA SER A 146 3.18 4.49 14.62
C SER A 146 3.83 5.87 14.76
N LEU A 147 4.81 6.21 13.93
CA LEU A 147 5.45 7.54 13.94
C LEU A 147 4.49 8.66 13.53
N LEU A 148 3.49 8.37 12.70
CA LEU A 148 2.49 9.37 12.30
C LEU A 148 1.28 9.41 13.26
N GLU A 149 0.95 8.29 13.90
CA GLU A 149 -0.18 8.24 14.83
C GLU A 149 0.17 8.68 16.24
N TYR A 150 1.37 8.30 16.72
CA TYR A 150 1.78 8.42 18.12
C TYR A 150 3.16 9.10 18.30
N GLY A 151 3.80 9.52 17.22
CA GLY A 151 5.04 10.31 17.28
C GLY A 151 4.86 11.64 18.00
#